data_AF-A0A7D5M1D0-F1
#
_entry.id   AF-A0A7D5M1D0-F1
#
_cell.length_a   1.000
_cell.length_b   1.000
_cell.length_c   1.000
_cell.angle_alpha   90.00
_cell.angle_beta   90.00
_cell.angle_gamma   90.00
#
_symmetry.space_group_name_H-M   'P 1'
#
loop_
_entity.id
_entity.type
_entity.pdbx_description
1 polymer ?
#
loop_
_entity_poly.entity_id
_entity_poly.type
_entity_poly.pdbx_seq_one_letter_code
_entity_poly.pdbx_strand_id
1 'polypeptide(L)'
;MNLIITCPRHLEPDTEDELKDILEEFGDTDLKVTITSMSGILTAETKLDPVEVVRKMKEMLLDEPWSIRYCKRVIPIQKVIESNIDEIEKTVDELSNQISEEETYRISIEKRNSDLSSKEIITKIADKIKNKVSLEFPDKILLIEILGSKTGVSILKKSDILSTEKTKRSMSE
;
A
#
# COMPACT_ATOMS: atom_id res chain seq x y z
N MET A 1 4.37 9.66 6.11
CA MET A 1 3.57 8.45 5.86
C MET A 1 4.19 7.69 4.70
N ASN A 2 4.54 6.42 4.92
CA ASN A 2 5.01 5.50 3.89
C ASN A 2 4.40 4.08 4.06
N LEU A 3 3.44 3.92 4.97
CA LEU A 3 2.60 2.72 5.10
C LEU A 3 1.13 3.13 5.27
N ILE A 4 0.23 2.38 4.64
CA ILE A 4 -1.22 2.41 4.90
C ILE A 4 -1.63 1.06 5.47
N ILE A 5 -2.35 1.08 6.58
CA ILE A 5 -2.80 -0.09 7.31
C ILE A 5 -4.32 -0.07 7.37
N THR A 6 -4.94 -1.22 7.12
CA THR A 6 -6.38 -1.41 7.33
C THR A 6 -6.64 -2.40 8.46
N CYS A 7 -7.70 -2.21 9.22
CA CYS A 7 -8.08 -3.05 10.36
C CYS A 7 -9.61 -3.22 10.46
N PRO A 8 -10.13 -4.11 11.34
CA PRO A 8 -11.52 -4.05 11.75
C PRO A 8 -11.86 -2.67 12.35
N ARG A 9 -13.09 -2.20 12.13
CA ARG A 9 -13.56 -0.93 12.69
C ARG A 9 -13.52 -1.01 14.22
N HIS A 10 -13.15 0.10 14.86
CA HIS A 10 -13.04 0.24 16.32
C HIS A 10 -11.86 -0.51 16.97
N LEU A 11 -11.00 -1.16 16.17
CA LEU A 11 -9.75 -1.77 16.63
C LEU A 11 -8.52 -0.98 16.13
N GLU A 12 -8.71 0.29 15.76
CA GLU A 12 -7.62 1.15 15.35
C GLU A 12 -6.55 1.29 16.47
N PRO A 13 -6.90 1.51 17.76
CA PRO A 13 -5.91 1.56 18.83
C PRO A 13 -5.14 0.25 18.99
N ASP A 14 -5.82 -0.91 18.98
CA ASP A 14 -5.15 -2.21 19.10
C ASP A 14 -4.23 -2.49 17.90
N THR A 15 -4.61 -2.03 16.71
CA THR A 15 -3.78 -2.13 15.49
C THR A 15 -2.57 -1.22 15.57
N GLU A 16 -2.70 -0.04 16.16
CA GLU A 16 -1.58 0.88 16.39
C GLU A 16 -0.53 0.25 17.32
N ASP A 17 -0.96 -0.34 18.44
CA ASP A 17 -0.06 -1.00 19.39
C ASP A 17 0.61 -2.23 18.74
N GLU A 18 -0.15 -3.09 18.06
CA GLU A 18 0.38 -4.23 17.29
C GLU A 18 1.44 -3.79 16.26
N LEU A 19 1.17 -2.69 15.53
CA LEU A 19 2.10 -2.20 14.53
C LEU A 19 3.39 -1.65 15.15
N LYS A 20 3.30 -0.97 16.30
CA LYS A 20 4.48 -0.46 17.04
C LYS A 20 5.35 -1.61 17.51
N ASP A 21 4.77 -2.61 18.16
CA ASP A 21 5.51 -3.78 18.66
C ASP A 21 6.27 -4.47 17.51
N ILE A 22 5.58 -4.74 16.39
CA ILE A 22 6.20 -5.40 15.22
C ILE A 22 7.33 -4.57 14.63
N LEU A 23 7.13 -3.25 14.45
CA LEU A 23 8.17 -2.42 13.81
C LEU A 23 9.32 -2.09 14.76
N GLU A 24 9.09 -2.08 16.07
CA GLU A 24 10.15 -2.00 17.07
C GLU A 24 11.08 -3.23 16.98
N GLU A 25 10.51 -4.44 16.84
CA GLU A 25 11.28 -5.67 16.59
C GLU A 25 12.09 -5.61 15.29
N PHE A 26 11.59 -4.88 14.29
CA PHE A 26 12.33 -4.66 13.03
C PHE A 26 13.38 -3.56 13.13
N GLY A 27 13.51 -2.89 14.28
CA GLY A 27 14.50 -1.86 14.57
C GLY A 27 14.00 -0.41 14.39
N ASP A 28 12.69 -0.20 14.32
CA ASP A 28 12.09 1.13 14.22
C ASP A 28 11.35 1.58 15.48
N THR A 29 12.13 2.09 16.43
CA THR A 29 11.64 2.70 17.68
C THR A 29 10.97 4.07 17.48
N ASP A 30 11.11 4.69 16.30
CA ASP A 30 10.65 6.06 16.04
C ASP A 30 9.38 6.08 15.16
N LEU A 31 8.72 4.93 15.03
CA LEU A 31 7.51 4.77 14.23
C LEU A 31 6.44 5.79 14.66
N LYS A 32 5.95 6.57 13.69
CA LYS A 32 4.80 7.46 13.91
C LYS A 32 3.57 6.84 13.27
N VAL A 33 2.63 6.41 14.10
CA VAL A 33 1.32 5.95 13.67
C VAL A 33 0.31 7.09 13.80
N THR A 34 -0.65 7.15 12.88
CA THR A 34 -1.75 8.09 12.92
C THR A 34 -3.04 7.36 12.55
N ILE A 35 -3.94 7.25 13.52
CA ILE A 35 -5.33 6.84 13.29
C ILE A 35 -6.01 7.93 12.49
N THR A 36 -6.52 7.59 11.31
CA THR A 36 -7.15 8.58 10.44
C THR A 36 -8.60 8.83 10.85
N SER A 37 -9.23 9.86 10.28
CA SER A 37 -10.68 10.07 10.43
C SER A 37 -11.53 9.05 9.66
N MET A 38 -10.90 8.17 8.88
CA MET A 38 -11.56 7.10 8.12
C MET A 38 -11.52 5.81 8.93
N SER A 39 -12.69 5.33 9.33
CA SER A 39 -12.80 4.11 10.15
C SER A 39 -12.13 2.90 9.48
N GLY A 40 -11.32 2.20 10.28
CA GLY A 40 -10.54 1.04 9.87
C GLY A 40 -9.28 1.36 9.10
N ILE A 41 -8.81 2.61 9.09
CA ILE A 41 -7.61 3.03 8.36
C ILE A 41 -6.64 3.77 9.29
N LEU A 42 -5.40 3.27 9.31
CA LEU A 42 -4.26 3.91 9.93
C LEU A 42 -3.22 4.22 8.87
N THR A 43 -2.39 5.21 9.18
CA THR A 43 -1.21 5.54 8.39
C THR A 43 0.00 5.47 9.30
N ALA A 44 1.14 5.06 8.76
CA ALA A 44 2.37 5.06 9.52
C ALA A 44 3.53 5.66 8.73
N GLU A 45 4.49 6.21 9.47
CA GLU A 45 5.74 6.74 8.96
C GLU A 45 6.89 6.03 9.66
N THR A 46 7.54 5.15 8.91
CA THR A 46 8.71 4.39 9.33
C THR A 46 9.97 4.92 8.66
N LYS A 47 11.12 4.80 9.34
CA LYS A 47 12.43 5.08 8.73
C LYS A 47 12.95 3.93 7.86
N LEU A 48 12.31 2.76 7.95
CA LEU A 48 12.67 1.57 7.20
C LEU A 48 12.14 1.66 5.76
N ASP A 49 12.66 0.80 4.88
CA ASP A 49 12.07 0.63 3.56
C ASP A 49 10.66 0.00 3.70
N PRO A 50 9.60 0.66 3.20
CA PRO A 50 8.23 0.22 3.44
C PRO A 50 7.91 -1.12 2.76
N VAL A 51 8.53 -1.42 1.61
CA VAL A 51 8.31 -2.69 0.91
C VAL A 51 8.94 -3.83 1.71
N GLU A 52 10.15 -3.63 2.22
CA GLU A 52 10.84 -4.59 3.08
C GLU A 52 10.11 -4.81 4.41
N VAL A 53 9.52 -3.77 5.02
CA VAL A 53 8.66 -3.92 6.20
C VAL A 53 7.51 -4.87 5.90
N VAL A 54 6.79 -4.66 4.79
CA VAL A 54 5.66 -5.50 4.43
C VAL A 54 6.10 -6.94 4.12
N ARG A 55 7.26 -7.10 3.49
CA ARG A 55 7.87 -8.43 3.26
C ARG A 55 8.17 -9.15 4.56
N LYS A 56 8.82 -8.49 5.53
CA LYS A 56 9.11 -9.06 6.86
C LYS A 56 7.85 -9.39 7.65
N MET A 57 6.84 -8.51 7.66
CA MET A 57 5.54 -8.80 8.29
C MET A 57 4.88 -10.04 7.68
N LYS A 58 5.02 -10.23 6.36
CA LYS A 58 4.49 -11.40 5.67
C LYS A 58 5.24 -12.67 6.05
N GLU A 59 6.56 -12.62 6.14
CA GLU A 59 7.39 -13.74 6.61
C GLU A 59 7.01 -14.13 8.06
N MET A 60 6.88 -13.14 8.95
CA MET A 60 6.42 -13.34 10.33
C MET A 60 5.04 -14.00 10.40
N LEU A 61 4.11 -13.59 9.54
CA LEU A 61 2.77 -14.18 9.48
C LEU A 61 2.76 -15.63 8.98
N LEU A 62 3.67 -15.97 8.05
CA LEU A 62 3.81 -17.31 7.50
C LEU A 62 4.49 -18.27 8.50
N ASP A 63 5.39 -17.76 9.34
CA ASP A 63 6.03 -18.53 10.40
C ASP A 63 5.07 -18.71 11.59
N GLU A 64 4.46 -17.62 12.05
CA GLU A 64 3.54 -17.60 13.19
C GLU A 64 2.21 -16.92 12.81
N PRO A 65 1.18 -17.68 12.39
CA PRO A 65 -0.10 -17.11 11.94
C PRO A 65 -0.86 -16.26 12.98
N TRP A 66 -0.53 -16.39 14.27
CA TRP A 66 -1.11 -15.63 15.37
C TRP A 66 -0.38 -14.32 15.68
N SER A 67 0.80 -14.08 15.07
CA SER A 67 1.63 -12.90 15.28
C SER A 67 0.95 -11.61 14.84
N ILE A 68 0.07 -11.68 13.83
CA ILE A 68 -0.72 -10.55 13.35
C ILE A 68 -2.21 -10.87 13.49
N ARG A 69 -2.88 -10.11 14.35
CA ARG A 69 -4.30 -10.27 14.73
C ARG A 69 -5.17 -9.17 14.13
N TYR A 70 -4.73 -7.92 14.16
CA TYR A 70 -5.60 -6.77 13.86
C TYR A 70 -5.34 -6.15 12.50
N CYS A 71 -4.09 -6.10 12.04
CA CYS A 71 -3.78 -5.67 10.69
C CYS A 71 -4.47 -6.60 9.66
N LYS A 72 -5.33 -6.04 8.80
CA LYS A 72 -5.96 -6.75 7.66
C LYS A 72 -5.14 -6.64 6.39
N ARG A 73 -4.66 -5.45 6.10
CA ARG A 73 -3.75 -5.17 4.98
C ARG A 73 -2.68 -4.19 5.42
N VAL A 74 -1.48 -4.39 4.93
CA VAL A 74 -0.36 -3.44 5.05
C VAL A 74 0.14 -3.15 3.65
N ILE A 75 0.09 -1.88 3.28
CA ILE A 75 0.34 -1.40 1.93
C ILE A 75 1.52 -0.44 1.99
N PRO A 76 2.64 -0.76 1.31
CA PRO A 76 3.77 0.15 1.25
C PRO A 76 3.49 1.30 0.30
N ILE A 77 3.88 2.51 0.70
CA ILE A 77 3.73 3.74 -0.08
C ILE A 77 5.11 4.33 -0.39
N GLN A 78 5.47 4.43 -1.67
CA GLN A 78 6.77 4.95 -2.12
C GLN A 78 6.80 6.48 -2.19
N LYS A 79 5.69 7.11 -2.62
CA LYS A 79 5.56 8.57 -2.71
C LYS A 79 4.24 9.04 -2.14
N VAL A 80 4.27 10.15 -1.40
CA VAL A 80 3.07 10.84 -0.92
C VAL A 80 3.05 12.24 -1.52
N ILE A 81 1.93 12.57 -2.14
CA ILE A 81 1.67 13.84 -2.82
C ILE A 81 0.33 14.42 -2.38
N GLU A 82 0.07 15.67 -2.75
CA GLU A 82 -1.27 16.24 -2.67
C GLU A 82 -2.21 15.52 -3.66
N SER A 83 -3.48 15.36 -3.29
CA SER A 83 -4.49 14.73 -4.12
C SER A 83 -4.91 15.64 -5.28
N ASN A 84 -4.07 15.69 -6.31
CA ASN A 84 -4.33 16.35 -7.59
C ASN A 84 -3.92 15.43 -8.74
N ILE A 85 -4.69 15.43 -9.83
CA ILE A 85 -4.46 14.62 -11.02
C ILE A 85 -3.11 14.95 -11.66
N ASP A 86 -2.72 16.23 -11.73
CA ASP A 86 -1.44 16.61 -12.33
C ASP A 86 -0.23 16.10 -11.50
N GLU A 87 -0.33 16.15 -10.16
CA GLU A 87 0.71 15.61 -9.27
C GLU A 87 0.79 14.08 -9.35
N ILE A 88 -0.36 13.41 -9.49
CA ILE A 88 -0.42 11.96 -9.73
C ILE A 88 0.26 11.62 -11.06
N GLU A 89 -0.08 12.32 -12.14
CA GLU A 89 0.51 12.10 -13.47
C GLU A 89 2.03 12.23 -13.44
N LYS A 90 2.54 13.32 -12.84
CA LYS A 90 3.98 13.56 -12.71
C LYS A 90 4.66 12.47 -11.89
N THR A 91 4.09 12.09 -10.76
CA THR A 91 4.66 11.05 -9.89
C THR A 91 4.67 9.68 -10.57
N VAL A 92 3.65 9.37 -11.36
CA VAL A 92 3.62 8.14 -12.17
C VAL A 92 4.71 8.14 -13.23
N ASP A 93 4.93 9.26 -13.91
CA ASP A 93 6.00 9.40 -14.90
C ASP A 93 7.39 9.16 -14.26
N GLU A 94 7.63 9.73 -13.07
CA GLU A 94 8.87 9.53 -12.30
C GLU A 94 9.10 8.08 -11.88
N LEU A 95 8.04 7.36 -11.50
CA LEU A 95 8.13 5.96 -11.04
C LEU A 95 8.07 4.95 -12.18
N SER A 96 7.61 5.34 -13.38
CA SER A 96 7.34 4.43 -14.50
C SER A 96 8.53 3.54 -14.88
N ASN A 97 9.76 4.03 -14.66
CA ASN A 97 11.01 3.29 -14.87
C ASN A 97 11.20 2.04 -13.99
N GLN A 98 10.37 1.85 -12.96
CA GLN A 98 10.36 0.64 -12.13
C GLN A 98 9.60 -0.53 -12.76
N ILE A 99 8.97 -0.30 -13.92
CA ILE A 99 8.34 -1.33 -14.76
C ILE A 99 9.29 -1.56 -15.94
N SER A 100 9.90 -2.74 -15.98
CA SER A 100 10.81 -3.14 -17.07
C SER A 100 10.03 -3.27 -18.38
N GLU A 101 10.65 -3.07 -19.54
CA GLU A 101 9.96 -3.03 -20.84
C GLU A 101 9.09 -4.27 -21.15
N GLU A 102 9.50 -5.44 -20.66
CA GLU A 102 8.77 -6.71 -20.84
C GLU A 102 7.68 -6.97 -19.78
N GLU A 103 7.70 -6.24 -18.66
CA GLU A 103 6.74 -6.41 -17.58
C GLU A 103 5.37 -5.85 -17.97
N THR A 104 4.33 -6.55 -17.56
CA THR A 104 2.94 -6.10 -17.63
C THR A 104 2.54 -5.38 -16.36
N TYR A 105 1.54 -4.49 -16.47
CA TYR A 105 1.05 -3.77 -15.31
C TYR A 105 -0.46 -3.66 -15.25
N ARG A 106 -0.97 -3.33 -14.07
CA ARG A 106 -2.33 -2.81 -13.91
C ARG A 106 -2.33 -1.55 -13.04
N ILE A 107 -3.34 -0.72 -13.25
CA ILE A 107 -3.62 0.43 -12.41
C ILE A 107 -4.64 0.01 -11.35
N SER A 108 -4.37 0.30 -10.08
CA SER A 108 -5.27 0.06 -8.95
C SER A 108 -5.48 1.37 -8.22
N ILE A 109 -6.71 1.90 -8.26
CA ILE A 109 -7.07 3.16 -7.59
C ILE A 109 -8.03 2.82 -6.45
N GLU A 110 -7.63 3.11 -5.22
CA GLU A 110 -8.51 3.09 -4.06
C GLU A 110 -8.71 4.52 -3.57
N LYS A 111 -9.97 4.88 -3.31
CA LYS A 111 -10.33 6.24 -2.86
C LYS A 111 -11.09 6.16 -1.54
N ARG A 112 -10.78 7.08 -0.64
CA ARG A 112 -11.50 7.35 0.60
C ARG A 112 -11.59 8.86 0.78
N ASN A 113 -12.82 9.35 1.01
CA ASN A 113 -13.13 10.78 1.14
C ASN A 113 -12.56 11.66 0.01
N SER A 114 -12.70 11.23 -1.25
CA SER A 114 -12.21 11.96 -2.43
C SER A 114 -13.17 11.89 -3.61
N ASP A 115 -13.38 13.04 -4.25
CA ASP A 115 -14.22 13.21 -5.43
C ASP A 115 -13.46 13.04 -6.76
N LEU A 116 -12.14 12.81 -6.72
CA LEU A 116 -11.31 12.65 -7.92
C LEU A 116 -11.82 11.50 -8.79
N SER A 117 -11.98 11.75 -10.10
CA SER A 117 -12.49 10.75 -11.04
C SER A 117 -11.43 9.70 -11.35
N SER A 118 -11.70 8.42 -11.01
CA SER A 118 -10.80 7.32 -11.36
C SER A 118 -10.59 7.21 -12.87
N LYS A 119 -11.63 7.50 -13.66
CA LYS A 119 -11.54 7.49 -15.13
C LYS A 119 -10.59 8.57 -15.63
N GLU A 120 -10.66 9.76 -15.04
CA GLU A 120 -9.81 10.90 -15.42
C GLU A 120 -8.35 10.63 -15.06
N ILE A 121 -8.10 10.12 -13.85
CA ILE A 121 -6.77 9.67 -13.43
C ILE A 121 -6.22 8.66 -14.43
N ILE A 122 -6.94 7.57 -14.71
CA ILE A 122 -6.52 6.53 -15.67
C ILE A 122 -6.21 7.14 -17.04
N THR A 123 -7.08 8.01 -17.55
CA THR A 123 -6.91 8.65 -18.86
C THR A 123 -5.63 9.47 -18.92
N LYS A 124 -5.31 10.20 -17.84
CA LYS A 124 -4.09 11.01 -17.76
C LYS A 124 -2.80 10.18 -17.66
N ILE A 125 -2.84 9.05 -16.96
CA ILE A 125 -1.64 8.23 -16.73
C ILE A 125 -1.42 7.12 -17.76
N ALA A 126 -2.47 6.72 -18.51
CA ALA A 126 -2.39 5.61 -19.45
C ALA A 126 -1.28 5.80 -20.49
N ASP A 127 -1.08 7.03 -20.97
CA ASP A 127 -0.08 7.33 -22.01
C ASP A 127 1.36 7.46 -21.46
N LYS A 128 1.55 7.44 -20.14
CA LYS A 128 2.88 7.54 -19.51
C LYS A 128 3.61 6.22 -19.42
N ILE A 129 2.85 5.12 -19.35
CA ILE A 129 3.40 3.78 -19.21
C ILE A 129 3.19 3.03 -20.51
N LYS A 130 4.28 2.80 -21.26
CA LYS A 130 4.24 2.12 -22.57
C LYS A 130 4.02 0.61 -22.46
N ASN A 131 4.18 0.06 -21.27
CA ASN A 131 4.07 -1.37 -21.00
C ASN A 131 2.68 -1.92 -21.33
N LYS A 132 2.60 -3.24 -21.51
CA LYS A 132 1.32 -3.90 -21.76
C LYS A 132 0.48 -3.97 -20.48
N VAL A 133 -0.81 -3.64 -20.60
CA VAL A 133 -1.77 -3.79 -19.50
C VAL A 133 -2.20 -5.25 -19.34
N SER A 134 -2.19 -5.77 -18.10
CA SER A 134 -2.72 -7.07 -17.71
C SER A 134 -3.58 -6.94 -16.46
N LEU A 135 -4.90 -7.04 -16.60
CA LEU A 135 -5.84 -6.82 -15.48
C LEU A 135 -5.86 -7.99 -14.48
N GLU A 136 -5.67 -9.22 -14.98
CA GLU A 136 -5.78 -10.45 -14.20
C GLU A 136 -4.43 -10.88 -13.61
N PHE A 137 -3.37 -10.87 -14.42
CA PHE A 137 -2.04 -11.35 -14.05
C PHE A 137 -0.97 -10.29 -14.39
N PRO A 138 -0.94 -9.17 -13.66
CA PRO A 138 0.11 -8.16 -13.84
C PRO A 138 1.40 -8.60 -13.15
N ASP A 139 2.54 -8.22 -13.72
CA ASP A 139 3.84 -8.30 -13.05
C ASP A 139 3.96 -7.18 -12.00
N LYS A 140 3.44 -5.99 -12.33
CA LYS A 140 3.45 -4.78 -11.49
C LYS A 140 2.06 -4.18 -11.28
N ILE A 141 1.83 -3.63 -10.10
CA ILE A 141 0.63 -2.88 -9.73
C ILE A 141 1.06 -1.44 -9.51
N LEU A 142 0.60 -0.54 -10.38
CA LEU A 142 0.60 0.88 -10.09
C LEU A 142 -0.56 1.16 -9.14
N LEU A 143 -0.24 1.34 -7.88
CA LEU A 143 -1.18 1.60 -6.81
C LEU A 143 -1.30 3.10 -6.55
N ILE A 144 -2.53 3.60 -6.53
CA ILE A 144 -2.90 4.98 -6.19
C ILE A 144 -3.91 4.91 -5.05
N GLU A 145 -3.48 5.28 -3.85
CA GLU A 145 -4.30 5.29 -2.63
C GLU A 145 -4.62 6.74 -2.26
N ILE A 146 -5.87 7.16 -2.47
CA ILE A 146 -6.32 8.52 -2.22
C ILE A 146 -7.04 8.58 -0.87
N LEU A 147 -6.44 9.28 0.08
CA LEU A 147 -6.91 9.50 1.44
C LEU A 147 -7.19 10.99 1.65
N GLY A 148 -8.39 11.45 1.29
CA GLY A 148 -8.74 12.86 1.33
C GLY A 148 -7.82 13.70 0.44
N SER A 149 -7.14 14.67 1.05
CA SER A 149 -6.20 15.58 0.36
C SER A 149 -4.80 15.00 0.13
N LYS A 150 -4.51 13.77 0.58
CA LYS A 150 -3.23 13.10 0.33
C LYS A 150 -3.41 11.88 -0.56
N THR A 151 -2.48 11.69 -1.49
CA THR A 151 -2.42 10.50 -2.35
C THR A 151 -1.08 9.79 -2.18
N GLY A 152 -1.14 8.48 -1.92
CA GLY A 152 0.00 7.58 -1.97
C GLY A 152 0.13 6.94 -3.34
N VAL A 153 1.33 6.94 -3.92
CA VAL A 153 1.63 6.31 -5.22
C VAL A 153 2.76 5.31 -5.06
N SER A 154 2.57 4.10 -5.60
CA SER A 154 3.60 3.04 -5.60
C SER A 154 3.53 2.13 -6.82
N ILE A 155 4.65 1.56 -7.21
CA ILE A 155 4.75 0.46 -8.18
C ILE A 155 5.23 -0.78 -7.44
N LEU A 156 4.33 -1.74 -7.27
CA LEU A 156 4.51 -2.88 -6.39
C LEU A 156 4.30 -4.20 -7.12
N LYS A 157 4.92 -5.29 -6.67
CA LYS A 157 4.46 -6.64 -7.01
C LYS A 157 3.26 -6.99 -6.15
N LYS A 158 2.46 -7.96 -6.60
CA LYS A 158 1.35 -8.51 -5.79
C LYS A 158 1.84 -9.06 -4.44
N SER A 159 3.07 -9.56 -4.39
CA SER A 159 3.71 -10.06 -3.16
C SER A 159 3.98 -8.99 -2.11
N ASP A 160 4.10 -7.73 -2.53
CA ASP A 160 4.59 -6.61 -1.72
C ASP A 160 3.46 -5.94 -0.94
N ILE A 161 2.22 -6.40 -1.13
CA ILE A 161 1.07 -5.99 -0.33
C ILE A 161 0.70 -7.17 0.57
N LEU A 162 0.72 -6.95 1.88
CA LEU A 162 0.23 -7.95 2.82
C LEU A 162 -1.29 -7.88 2.89
N SER A 163 -1.94 -9.03 2.73
CA SER A 163 -3.32 -9.26 3.12
C SER A 163 -3.34 -10.45 4.06
N THR A 164 -3.64 -10.22 5.33
CA THR A 164 -3.49 -11.24 6.37
C THR A 164 -4.45 -12.39 6.16
N GLU A 165 -5.72 -12.12 5.83
CA GLU A 165 -6.70 -13.15 5.50
C GLU A 165 -6.28 -14.02 4.30
N LYS A 166 -5.82 -13.41 3.20
CA LYS A 166 -5.41 -14.15 2.00
C LYS A 166 -4.17 -15.00 2.28
N THR A 167 -3.21 -14.45 3.02
CA THR A 167 -1.97 -15.14 3.37
C THR A 167 -2.25 -16.35 4.27
N LYS A 168 -3.09 -16.19 5.30
CA LYS A 168 -3.49 -17.31 6.18
C LYS A 168 -4.26 -18.40 5.42
N ARG A 169 -5.16 -18.02 4.50
CA ARG A 169 -5.91 -19.00 3.68
C ARG A 169 -4.99 -19.84 2.79
N SER A 170 -3.98 -19.24 2.16
CA SER A 170 -3.03 -20.00 1.32
C SER A 170 -2.14 -20.96 2.09
N MET A 171 -2.10 -20.90 3.43
CA MET A 171 -1.35 -21.87 4.26
C MET A 171 -2.17 -23.13 4.56
N SER A 172 -3.49 -23.07 4.35
CA SER A 172 -4.41 -24.18 4.61
C SER A 172 -4.74 -24.98 3.34
N GLU A 173 -4.22 -24.54 2.19
CA GLU A 173 -4.33 -25.19 0.88
C GLU A 173 -3.05 -25.99 0.58
#